data_AF-A0A7V9T127-F1
#
_entry.id   AF-A0A7V9T127-F1
#
_cell.length_a   1.000
_cell.length_b   1.000
_cell.length_c   1.000
_cell.angle_alpha   90.00
_cell.angle_beta   90.00
_cell.angle_gamma   90.00
#
_symmetry.space_group_name_H-M   'P 1'
#
loop_
_entity.id
_entity.type
_entity.pdbx_description
1 polymer ?
#
loop_
_entity_poly.entity_id
_entity_poly.type
_entity_poly.pdbx_seq_one_letter_code
_entity_poly.pdbx_strand_id
1 'polypeptide(L)'
;MELSTLEELYVEELKDLWSAEKQILRALPRMIKAAGHKELKRAFTTHERQTRQQVKRLERIFKQLGASPRGKKCEGMEGLLKEGSSLIGERPEQDVLDAGLLSAAQHVEHYEMAGYGTVRTWARLLGRDGQADILQQTLDEEGETDHLLTELAERLINIEAVNEGEED
;
A
#
# COMPACT_ATOMS: atom_id res chain seq x y z
N MET A 1 10.97 8.22 23.11
CA MET A 1 11.85 9.28 22.58
C MET A 1 10.93 10.44 22.30
N GLU A 2 11.24 11.64 22.80
CA GLU A 2 10.50 12.84 22.40
C GLU A 2 10.93 13.24 21.00
N LEU A 3 9.98 13.54 20.12
CA LEU A 3 10.24 14.03 18.77
C LEU A 3 10.37 15.55 18.83
N SER A 4 11.58 16.04 18.65
CA SER A 4 11.95 17.43 18.86
C SER A 4 12.25 18.19 17.56
N THR A 5 12.51 17.48 16.46
CA THR A 5 12.82 18.08 15.16
C THR A 5 12.07 17.41 14.00
N LEU A 6 11.96 18.14 12.88
CA LEU A 6 11.42 17.58 11.63
C LEU A 6 12.28 16.45 11.08
N GLU A 7 13.60 16.48 11.31
CA GLU A 7 14.49 15.39 10.89
C GLU A 7 14.21 14.09 11.66
N GLU A 8 13.98 14.18 12.97
CA GLU A 8 13.58 13.02 13.78
C GLU A 8 12.21 12.48 13.35
N LEU A 9 11.24 13.36 13.11
CA LEU A 9 9.92 12.97 12.64
C LEU A 9 9.98 12.34 11.24
N TYR A 10 10.80 12.89 10.34
CA TYR A 10 11.05 12.31 9.01
C TYR A 10 11.61 10.90 9.09
N VAL A 11 12.58 10.66 9.97
CA VAL A 11 13.15 9.32 10.18
C VAL A 11 12.10 8.35 10.77
N GLU A 12 11.26 8.79 11.70
CA GLU A 12 10.21 7.93 12.25
C GLU A 12 9.12 7.60 11.21
N GLU A 13 8.67 8.56 10.41
CA GLU A 13 7.69 8.29 9.33
C GLU A 13 8.27 7.36 8.25
N LEU A 14 9.54 7.49 7.91
CA LEU A 14 10.20 6.52 7.02
C LEU A 14 10.24 5.10 7.61
N LYS A 15 10.38 4.96 8.93
CA LYS A 15 10.35 3.64 9.60
C LYS A 15 8.95 3.08 9.59
N ASP A 16 7.94 3.93 9.77
CA ASP A 16 6.54 3.55 9.71
C ASP A 16 6.17 3.03 8.30
N LEU A 17 6.51 3.78 7.25
CA LEU A 17 6.36 3.35 5.85
C LEU A 17 7.10 2.05 5.56
N TRP A 18 8.34 1.90 6.02
CA TRP A 18 9.08 0.64 5.83
C TRP A 18 8.37 -0.54 6.53
N SER A 19 7.78 -0.29 7.69
CA SER A 19 6.98 -1.27 8.43
C SER A 19 5.69 -1.62 7.68
N ALA A 20 4.99 -0.62 7.13
CA ALA A 20 3.77 -0.77 6.33
C ALA A 20 4.02 -1.64 5.10
N GLU A 21 4.99 -1.26 4.27
CA GLU A 21 5.46 -1.96 3.08
C GLU A 21 5.80 -3.44 3.33
N LYS A 22 6.51 -3.72 4.43
CA LYS A 22 6.83 -5.09 4.84
C LYS A 22 5.59 -5.88 5.29
N GLN A 23 4.56 -5.22 5.80
CA GLN A 23 3.29 -5.86 6.15
C GLN A 23 2.46 -6.15 4.89
N ILE A 24 2.35 -5.19 3.97
CA ILE A 24 1.69 -5.34 2.67
C ILE A 24 2.30 -6.51 1.90
N LEU A 25 3.63 -6.56 1.80
CA LEU A 25 4.33 -7.64 1.11
C LEU A 25 4.03 -9.05 1.67
N ARG A 26 3.70 -9.13 2.97
CA ARG A 26 3.29 -10.38 3.62
C ARG A 26 1.82 -10.71 3.39
N ALA A 27 0.97 -9.71 3.20
CA ALA A 27 -0.46 -9.86 2.99
C ALA A 27 -0.82 -10.16 1.52
N LEU A 28 -0.11 -9.56 0.56
CA LEU A 28 -0.41 -9.69 -0.87
C LEU A 28 -0.54 -11.14 -1.38
N PRO A 29 0.32 -12.11 -1.00
CA PRO A 29 0.14 -13.50 -1.42
C PRO A 29 -1.22 -14.09 -1.04
N ARG A 30 -1.79 -13.67 0.10
CA ARG A 30 -3.12 -14.11 0.53
C ARG A 30 -4.22 -13.45 -0.31
N MET A 31 -4.10 -12.16 -0.59
CA MET A 31 -5.06 -11.43 -1.44
C MET A 31 -5.06 -11.95 -2.88
N ILE A 32 -3.87 -12.17 -3.46
CA ILE A 32 -3.68 -12.80 -4.77
C ILE A 32 -4.38 -14.16 -4.82
N LYS A 33 -4.26 -14.98 -3.77
CA LYS A 33 -4.91 -16.30 -3.74
C LYS A 33 -6.44 -16.20 -3.62
N ALA A 34 -6.95 -15.22 -2.87
CA ALA A 34 -8.37 -15.02 -2.64
C ALA A 34 -9.09 -14.41 -3.85
N ALA A 35 -8.39 -13.60 -4.65
CA ALA A 35 -8.96 -12.97 -5.83
C ALA A 35 -9.36 -14.01 -6.90
N GLY A 36 -10.63 -13.94 -7.32
CA GLY A 36 -11.20 -14.78 -8.38
C GLY A 36 -10.94 -14.19 -9.76
N HIS A 37 -11.18 -12.90 -9.91
CA HIS A 37 -11.06 -12.16 -11.14
C HIS A 37 -9.59 -12.04 -11.59
N LYS A 38 -9.34 -12.32 -12.87
CA LYS A 38 -7.98 -12.45 -13.44
C LYS A 38 -7.23 -11.12 -13.42
N GLU A 39 -7.90 -10.02 -13.74
CA GLU A 39 -7.26 -8.69 -13.75
C GLU A 39 -6.94 -8.21 -12.33
N LEU A 40 -7.80 -8.51 -11.33
CA LEU A 40 -7.52 -8.16 -9.94
C LEU A 40 -6.30 -8.92 -9.41
N LYS A 41 -6.25 -10.23 -9.67
CA LYS A 41 -5.10 -11.08 -9.36
C LYS A 41 -3.82 -10.55 -10.02
N ARG A 42 -3.90 -10.08 -11.27
CA ARG A 42 -2.77 -9.50 -12.00
C ARG A 42 -2.33 -8.17 -11.40
N ALA A 43 -3.27 -7.30 -11.01
CA ALA A 43 -2.98 -6.05 -10.31
C ALA A 43 -2.21 -6.31 -9.01
N PHE A 44 -2.72 -7.18 -8.13
CA PHE A 44 -2.04 -7.54 -6.88
C PHE A 44 -0.66 -8.20 -7.10
N THR A 45 -0.53 -9.06 -8.11
CA THR A 45 0.77 -9.68 -8.43
C THR A 45 1.78 -8.65 -8.94
N THR A 46 1.31 -7.60 -9.60
CA THR A 46 2.16 -6.51 -10.09
C THR A 46 2.57 -5.60 -8.94
N HIS A 47 1.62 -5.21 -8.11
CA HIS A 47 1.86 -4.42 -6.91
C HIS A 47 2.84 -5.14 -5.98
N GLU A 48 2.72 -6.46 -5.77
CA GLU A 48 3.71 -7.22 -4.96
C GLU A 48 5.16 -7.08 -5.46
N ARG A 49 5.37 -6.95 -6.78
CA ARG A 49 6.70 -6.70 -7.34
C ARG A 49 7.16 -5.27 -7.11
N GLN A 50 6.25 -4.29 -7.19
CA GLN A 50 6.51 -2.88 -6.88
C GLN A 50 6.87 -2.71 -5.39
N THR A 51 6.05 -3.23 -4.47
CA THR A 51 6.30 -3.28 -3.01
C THR A 51 7.70 -3.81 -2.68
N ARG A 52 8.16 -4.87 -3.36
CA ARG A 52 9.53 -5.39 -3.16
C ARG A 52 10.62 -4.40 -3.54
N GLN A 53 10.39 -3.54 -4.53
CA GLN A 53 11.34 -2.48 -4.91
C GLN A 53 11.19 -1.25 -4.02
N GLN A 54 9.97 -0.89 -3.63
CA GLN A 54 9.70 0.24 -2.75
C GLN A 54 10.35 0.03 -1.37
N VAL A 55 10.29 -1.18 -0.80
CA VAL A 55 11.08 -1.58 0.39
C VAL A 55 12.59 -1.33 0.18
N LYS A 56 13.15 -1.69 -0.97
CA LYS A 56 14.59 -1.46 -1.25
C LYS A 56 14.92 0.02 -1.41
N ARG A 57 14.00 0.83 -1.95
CA ARG A 57 14.16 2.29 -2.02
C ARG A 57 14.26 2.89 -0.63
N LEU A 58 13.36 2.49 0.28
CA LEU A 58 13.44 2.90 1.69
C LEU A 58 14.75 2.46 2.34
N GLU A 59 15.17 1.20 2.16
CA GLU A 59 16.45 0.71 2.69
C GLU A 59 17.66 1.51 2.16
N ARG A 60 17.62 1.95 0.89
CA ARG A 60 18.63 2.84 0.32
C ARG A 60 18.62 4.21 0.99
N ILE A 61 17.45 4.79 1.26
CA ILE A 61 17.32 6.06 2.00
C ILE A 61 17.89 5.92 3.41
N PHE A 62 17.55 4.85 4.13
CA PHE A 62 18.11 4.58 5.46
C PHE A 62 19.64 4.44 5.46
N LYS A 63 20.20 3.80 4.43
CA LYS A 63 21.67 3.75 4.26
C LYS A 63 22.29 5.13 4.07
N GLN A 64 21.64 6.02 3.32
CA GLN A 64 22.11 7.41 3.15
C GLN A 64 22.01 8.23 4.44
N LEU A 65 21.01 7.94 5.28
CA LEU A 65 20.82 8.59 6.58
C LEU A 65 21.76 8.02 7.67
N GLY A 66 22.46 6.91 7.41
CA GLY A 66 23.22 6.21 8.44
C GLY A 66 22.35 5.63 9.56
N ALA A 67 21.06 5.37 9.27
CA ALA A 67 20.05 4.94 10.22
C ALA A 67 19.52 3.54 9.89
N SER A 68 18.88 2.91 10.87
CA SER A 68 18.23 1.60 10.70
C SER A 68 16.74 1.78 10.35
N PRO A 69 16.20 1.03 9.38
CA PRO A 69 14.76 1.01 9.10
C PRO A 69 13.95 0.31 10.20
N ARG A 70 14.61 -0.44 11.10
CA ARG A 70 13.91 -1.13 12.19
C ARG A 70 13.33 -0.10 13.14
N GLY A 71 12.02 -0.19 13.35
CA GLY A 71 11.27 0.65 14.25
C GLY A 71 10.07 -0.09 14.82
N LYS A 72 9.07 0.69 15.23
CA LYS A 72 7.79 0.15 15.69
C LYS A 72 7.03 -0.46 14.51
N LYS A 73 6.05 -1.28 14.85
CA LYS A 73 5.09 -1.77 13.88
C LYS A 73 4.18 -0.60 13.46
N CYS A 74 3.91 -0.48 12.15
CA CYS A 74 2.90 0.45 11.67
C CYS A 74 1.51 -0.11 12.02
N GLU A 75 0.85 0.50 13.01
CA GLU A 75 -0.47 0.08 13.49
C GLU A 75 -1.58 0.44 12.49
N GLY A 76 -1.44 1.55 11.76
CA GLY A 76 -2.39 1.97 10.73
C GLY A 76 -2.51 0.93 9.63
N MET A 77 -1.38 0.54 9.04
CA MET A 77 -1.35 -0.49 8.01
C MET A 77 -1.80 -1.87 8.53
N GLU A 78 -1.48 -2.21 9.79
CA GLU A 78 -2.00 -3.45 10.40
C GLU A 78 -3.54 -3.47 10.40
N GLY A 79 -4.17 -2.35 10.76
CA GLY A 79 -5.63 -2.21 10.74
C GLY A 79 -6.22 -2.45 9.36
N LEU A 80 -5.70 -1.75 8.35
CA LEU A 80 -6.17 -1.86 6.96
C LEU A 80 -6.03 -3.30 6.42
N LEU A 81 -4.89 -3.95 6.66
CA LEU A 81 -4.67 -5.33 6.22
C LEU A 81 -5.55 -6.33 6.97
N LYS A 82 -5.95 -6.02 8.20
CA LYS A 82 -6.87 -6.83 9.00
C LYS A 82 -8.30 -6.75 8.45
N GLU A 83 -8.73 -5.62 7.92
CA GLU A 83 -10.04 -5.47 7.28
C GLU A 83 -10.15 -6.42 6.07
N GLY A 84 -9.20 -6.35 5.13
CA GLY A 84 -9.17 -7.27 3.98
C GLY A 84 -9.02 -8.75 4.39
N SER A 85 -8.23 -9.03 5.44
CA SER A 85 -8.08 -10.39 5.98
C SER A 85 -9.35 -10.94 6.63
N SER A 86 -10.17 -10.08 7.25
CA SER A 86 -11.44 -10.45 7.85
C SER A 86 -12.47 -10.79 6.78
N LEU A 87 -12.57 -9.95 5.73
CA LEU A 87 -13.45 -10.19 4.59
C LEU A 87 -13.20 -11.56 3.92
N ILE A 88 -11.93 -11.91 3.66
CA ILE A 88 -11.57 -13.24 3.13
C ILE A 88 -12.06 -14.37 4.07
N GLY A 89 -12.07 -14.13 5.37
CA GLY A 89 -12.52 -15.09 6.38
C GLY A 89 -14.04 -15.26 6.46
N GLU A 90 -14.80 -14.22 6.11
CA GLU A 90 -16.27 -14.23 6.05
C GLU A 90 -16.80 -15.04 4.87
N ARG A 91 -15.97 -15.24 3.84
CA ARG A 91 -16.28 -16.04 2.64
C ARG A 91 -17.58 -15.60 1.94
N PRO A 92 -17.69 -14.32 1.54
CA PRO A 92 -18.78 -13.91 0.66
C PRO A 92 -18.66 -14.60 -0.70
N GLU A 93 -19.69 -14.45 -1.53
CA GLU A 93 -19.65 -14.87 -2.94
C GLU A 93 -18.47 -14.23 -3.68
N GLN A 94 -17.97 -14.90 -4.71
CA GLN A 94 -16.66 -14.61 -5.29
C GLN A 94 -16.55 -13.18 -5.86
N ASP A 95 -17.61 -12.68 -6.51
CA ASP A 95 -17.62 -11.35 -7.12
C ASP A 95 -17.71 -10.26 -6.04
N VAL A 96 -18.48 -10.51 -4.97
CA VAL A 96 -18.54 -9.64 -3.79
C VAL A 96 -17.19 -9.62 -3.04
N LEU A 97 -16.52 -10.77 -2.94
CA LEU A 97 -15.18 -10.88 -2.38
C LEU A 97 -14.19 -10.02 -3.19
N ASP A 98 -14.23 -10.11 -4.52
CA ASP A 98 -13.31 -9.36 -5.38
C ASP A 98 -13.53 -7.85 -5.27
N ALA A 99 -14.79 -7.38 -5.20
CA ALA A 99 -15.10 -5.98 -4.95
C ALA A 99 -14.58 -5.49 -3.60
N GLY A 100 -14.76 -6.28 -2.54
CA GLY A 100 -14.25 -5.91 -1.22
C GLY A 100 -12.72 -6.00 -1.10
N LEU A 101 -12.07 -6.94 -1.80
CA LEU A 101 -10.61 -7.00 -1.89
C LEU A 101 -10.03 -5.79 -2.63
N LEU A 102 -10.69 -5.35 -3.71
CA LEU A 102 -10.35 -4.13 -4.43
C LEU A 102 -10.46 -2.92 -3.51
N SER A 103 -11.59 -2.77 -2.80
CA SER A 103 -11.80 -1.67 -1.86
C SER A 103 -10.73 -1.64 -0.76
N ALA A 104 -10.41 -2.80 -0.18
CA ALA A 104 -9.36 -2.91 0.84
C ALA A 104 -7.98 -2.51 0.29
N ALA A 105 -7.67 -2.84 -0.97
CA ALA A 105 -6.43 -2.44 -1.60
C ALA A 105 -6.38 -0.92 -1.82
N GLN A 106 -7.45 -0.28 -2.31
CA GLN A 106 -7.49 1.18 -2.47
C GLN A 106 -7.28 1.91 -1.13
N HIS A 107 -7.81 1.39 -0.02
CA HIS A 107 -7.53 1.97 1.30
C HIS A 107 -6.04 1.90 1.68
N VAL A 108 -5.36 0.82 1.30
CA VAL A 108 -3.90 0.67 1.46
C VAL A 108 -3.16 1.69 0.60
N GLU A 109 -3.49 1.79 -0.70
CA GLU A 109 -2.84 2.75 -1.61
C GLU A 109 -3.00 4.19 -1.11
N HIS A 110 -4.20 4.57 -0.64
CA HIS A 110 -4.46 5.92 -0.12
C HIS A 110 -3.65 6.23 1.14
N TYR A 111 -3.46 5.24 2.02
CA TYR A 111 -2.60 5.39 3.19
C TYR A 111 -1.15 5.63 2.77
N GLU A 112 -0.65 4.85 1.81
CA GLU A 112 0.72 4.97 1.31
C GLU A 112 0.94 6.29 0.57
N MET A 113 0.03 6.70 -0.31
CA MET A 113 0.09 7.99 -1.00
C MET A 113 0.18 9.16 -0.01
N ALA A 114 -0.60 9.14 1.07
CA ALA A 114 -0.55 10.16 2.11
C ALA A 114 0.81 10.18 2.82
N GLY A 115 1.33 9.00 3.18
CA GLY A 115 2.63 8.86 3.83
C GLY A 115 3.80 9.30 2.93
N TYR A 116 3.88 8.75 1.72
CA TYR A 116 4.92 9.10 0.73
C TYR A 116 4.87 10.56 0.31
N GLY A 117 3.69 11.13 0.10
CA GLY A 117 3.52 12.55 -0.19
C GLY A 117 4.10 13.44 0.91
N THR A 118 3.89 13.05 2.16
CA THR A 118 4.40 13.75 3.35
C THR A 118 5.93 13.66 3.44
N VAL A 119 6.50 12.46 3.45
CA VAL A 119 7.96 12.30 3.60
C VAL A 119 8.74 12.84 2.40
N ARG A 120 8.18 12.77 1.18
CA ARG A 120 8.76 13.40 -0.01
C ARG A 120 8.86 14.92 0.15
N THR A 121 7.81 15.53 0.69
CA THR A 121 7.78 16.98 0.94
C THR A 121 8.81 17.38 2.00
N TRP A 122 8.88 16.62 3.10
CA TRP A 122 9.87 16.89 4.15
C TRP A 122 11.30 16.68 3.68
N ALA A 123 11.56 15.66 2.85
CA ALA A 123 12.88 15.46 2.26
C ALA A 123 13.36 16.70 1.51
N ARG A 124 12.49 17.38 0.74
CA ARG A 124 12.82 18.66 0.09
C ARG A 124 13.10 19.78 1.09
N LEU A 125 12.26 19.91 2.12
CA LEU A 125 12.44 20.93 3.17
C LEU A 125 13.76 20.76 3.94
N LEU A 126 14.22 19.51 4.09
CA LEU A 126 15.48 19.17 4.74
C LEU A 126 16.69 19.23 3.79
N GLY A 127 16.51 19.67 2.53
CA GLY A 127 17.58 19.77 1.53
C GLY A 127 18.07 18.41 1.00
N ARG A 128 17.21 17.39 1.04
CA ARG A 128 17.51 16.00 0.66
C ARG A 128 16.87 15.64 -0.68
N ASP A 129 17.14 16.43 -1.72
CA ASP A 129 16.47 16.30 -3.02
C ASP A 129 16.59 14.90 -3.63
N GLY A 130 17.75 14.26 -3.51
CA GLY A 130 17.92 12.89 -3.99
C GLY A 130 17.07 11.84 -3.26
N GLN A 131 16.69 12.09 -2.00
CA GLN A 131 15.73 11.24 -1.28
C GLN A 131 14.30 11.56 -1.72
N ALA A 132 13.99 12.84 -1.94
CA ALA A 132 12.70 13.26 -2.43
C ALA A 132 12.37 12.63 -3.79
N ASP A 133 13.34 12.55 -4.71
CA ASP A 133 13.14 11.92 -6.03
C ASP A 133 12.87 10.41 -5.91
N ILE A 134 13.56 9.73 -4.99
CA ILE A 134 13.34 8.30 -4.71
C ILE A 134 11.94 8.08 -4.13
N LEU A 135 11.50 8.94 -3.21
CA LEU A 135 10.17 8.87 -2.59
C LEU A 135 9.07 9.22 -3.59
N GLN A 136 9.31 10.18 -4.49
CA GLN A 136 8.39 10.51 -5.57
C GLN A 136 8.15 9.32 -6.50
N GLN A 137 9.20 8.57 -6.83
CA GLN A 137 9.04 7.37 -7.65
C GLN A 137 8.08 6.35 -7.03
N THR A 138 8.17 6.13 -5.71
CA THR A 138 7.19 5.25 -5.04
C THR A 138 5.79 5.87 -5.05
N LEU A 139 5.67 7.16 -4.72
CA LEU A 139 4.37 7.85 -4.73
C LEU A 139 3.66 7.75 -6.09
N ASP A 140 4.40 7.89 -7.19
CA ASP A 140 3.85 7.76 -8.53
C ASP A 140 3.38 6.33 -8.81
N GLU A 141 4.12 5.31 -8.37
CA GLU A 141 3.73 3.90 -8.51
C GLU A 141 2.46 3.55 -7.71
N GLU A 142 2.27 4.10 -6.50
CA GLU A 142 1.03 3.88 -5.74
C GLU A 142 -0.15 4.59 -6.40
N GLY A 143 0.07 5.81 -6.91
CA GLY A 143 -0.96 6.54 -7.65
C GLY A 143 -1.38 5.81 -8.93
N GLU A 144 -0.43 5.25 -9.69
CA GLU A 144 -0.73 4.39 -10.84
C GLU A 144 -1.49 3.13 -10.45
N THR A 145 -1.16 2.53 -9.31
CA THR A 145 -1.86 1.34 -8.79
C THR A 145 -3.31 1.66 -8.40
N ASP A 146 -3.54 2.74 -7.65
CA ASP A 146 -4.90 3.16 -7.28
C ASP A 146 -5.75 3.52 -8.50
N HIS A 147 -5.16 4.20 -9.50
CA HIS A 147 -5.85 4.48 -10.77
C HIS A 147 -6.26 3.19 -11.48
N LEU A 148 -5.38 2.18 -11.55
CA LEU A 148 -5.71 0.89 -12.13
C LEU A 148 -6.84 0.19 -11.35
N LEU A 149 -6.79 0.21 -10.03
CA LEU A 149 -7.86 -0.37 -9.20
C LEU A 149 -9.19 0.34 -9.43
N THR A 150 -9.20 1.67 -9.54
CA THR A 150 -10.39 2.45 -9.86
C THR A 150 -10.97 2.05 -11.22
N GLU A 151 -10.15 1.89 -12.25
CA GLU A 151 -10.63 1.44 -13.57
C GLU A 151 -11.26 0.05 -13.53
N LEU A 152 -10.69 -0.87 -12.74
CA LEU A 152 -11.26 -2.21 -12.54
C LEU A 152 -12.59 -2.16 -11.79
N ALA A 153 -12.69 -1.28 -10.79
CA ALA A 153 -13.90 -1.08 -10.00
C ALA A 153 -15.05 -0.57 -10.87
N GLU A 154 -14.81 0.45 -11.69
CA GLU A 154 -15.84 1.10 -12.50
C GLU A 154 -16.33 0.25 -13.67
N ARG A 155 -15.48 -0.61 -14.24
CA ARG A 155 -15.76 -1.26 -15.52
C ARG A 155 -16.07 -2.75 -15.43
N LEU A 156 -15.66 -3.41 -14.37
CA LEU A 156 -15.69 -4.87 -14.28
C LEU A 156 -16.19 -5.32 -12.91
N ILE A 157 -15.37 -5.14 -11.88
CA ILE A 157 -15.51 -5.89 -10.63
C ILE A 157 -16.76 -5.49 -9.84
N ASN A 158 -17.04 -4.19 -9.71
CA ASN A 158 -18.25 -3.78 -8.99
C ASN A 158 -19.52 -4.05 -9.80
N ILE A 159 -19.43 -4.13 -11.14
CA ILE A 159 -20.58 -4.47 -12.00
C ILE A 159 -20.92 -5.95 -11.81
N GLU A 160 -19.92 -6.82 -11.83
CA GLU A 160 -20.05 -8.25 -11.54
C GLU A 160 -20.69 -8.47 -10.15
N ALA A 161 -20.17 -7.79 -9.11
CA ALA A 161 -20.72 -7.88 -7.75
C ALA A 161 -22.18 -7.38 -7.61
N VAL A 162 -22.62 -6.41 -8.43
CA VAL A 162 -24.03 -5.96 -8.44
C VAL A 162 -24.94 -7.04 -9.02
N ASN A 163 -24.52 -7.70 -10.10
CA ASN A 163 -25.34 -8.70 -10.79
C ASN A 163 -25.48 -10.01 -10.00
N GLU A 164 -24.50 -10.35 -9.15
CA GLU A 164 -24.54 -11.54 -8.28
C GLU A 164 -25.79 -11.58 -7.37
N GLY A 165 -26.32 -10.41 -6.96
CA GLY A 165 -27.53 -10.32 -6.15
C GLY A 165 -28.85 -10.34 -6.93
N GLU A 166 -28.81 -10.39 -8.27
CA GLU A 166 -29.98 -10.40 -9.14
C GLU A 166 -30.31 -11.80 -9.70
N GLU A 167 -29.46 -12.82 -9.46
CA GLU A 167 -29.66 -14.20 -9.94
C GLU A 167 -30.50 -15.10 -9.00
N ASP A 168 -31.04 -14.56 -7.90
CA ASP A 168 -32.00 -15.20 -6.97
C ASP A 168 -33.48 -14.88 -7.31
#